data_AF-A0A3D5M6G6-F1
#
_entry.id   AF-A0A3D5M6G6-F1
#
_cell.length_a   1.000
_cell.length_b   1.000
_cell.length_c   1.000
_cell.angle_alpha   90.00
_cell.angle_beta   90.00
_cell.angle_gamma   90.00
#
_symmetry.space_group_name_H-M   'P 1'
#
loop_
_entity.id
_entity.type
_entity.pdbx_description
1 polymer ?
#
loop_
_entity_poly.entity_id
_entity_poly.type
_entity_poly.pdbx_seq_one_letter_code
_entity_poly.pdbx_strand_id
1 'polypeptide(L)'
;GNANDRSIGIEIAHFGAFKDPKEADLHYIQDTKGIRLNPDSLAGTSAENAHPYPARPQLFEGTIHQEHLHQRDFTEAQYIALENLLISLCRSIPSIQPRVPRDSKGKVVSSLRDESKGQSVAGIVGHWHVGSHKVDPGPAFDWDRIEKRLQEAVLVPNID
;
A
#
# COMPACT_ATOMS: atom_id res chain seq x y z
N GLY A 1 -24.68 -4.51 -5.25
CA GLY A 1 -24.29 -3.23 -5.86
C GLY A 1 -23.75 -3.51 -7.24
N ASN A 2 -23.79 -2.55 -8.16
CA ASN A 2 -22.91 -2.63 -9.33
C ASN A 2 -21.47 -2.48 -8.82
N ALA A 3 -20.51 -3.16 -9.45
CA ALA A 3 -19.09 -2.87 -9.26
C ALA A 3 -18.83 -1.36 -9.45
N ASN A 4 -17.82 -0.84 -8.75
CA ASN A 4 -17.58 0.60 -8.48
C ASN A 4 -17.94 1.51 -9.68
N ASP A 5 -18.97 2.35 -9.53
CA ASP A 5 -19.34 3.37 -10.51
C ASP A 5 -18.39 4.58 -10.50
N ARG A 6 -17.67 4.78 -9.39
CA ARG A 6 -16.63 5.80 -9.20
C ARG A 6 -15.47 5.25 -8.38
N SER A 7 -14.26 5.68 -8.70
CA SER A 7 -13.05 5.36 -7.95
C SER A 7 -12.19 6.61 -7.76
N ILE A 8 -11.33 6.58 -6.73
CA ILE A 8 -10.31 7.59 -6.47
C ILE A 8 -8.96 6.89 -6.56
N GLY A 9 -8.12 7.30 -7.51
CA GLY A 9 -6.73 6.86 -7.60
C GLY A 9 -5.85 7.64 -6.62
N ILE A 10 -4.98 6.94 -5.90
CA ILE A 10 -4.00 7.53 -4.98
C ILE A 10 -2.64 6.96 -5.36
N GLU A 11 -1.69 7.84 -5.66
CA GLU A 11 -0.32 7.47 -6.03
C GLU A 11 0.64 7.84 -4.90
N ILE A 12 1.54 6.93 -4.56
CA ILE A 12 2.57 7.14 -3.54
C ILE A 12 3.93 6.86 -4.18
N ALA A 13 4.82 7.84 -4.15
CA ALA A 13 6.15 7.69 -4.74
C ALA A 13 6.94 6.57 -4.03
N HIS A 14 7.31 5.53 -4.78
CA HIS A 14 8.10 4.41 -4.31
C HIS A 14 8.83 3.76 -5.49
N PHE A 15 9.98 3.13 -5.27
CA PHE A 15 10.70 2.38 -6.31
C PHE A 15 9.95 1.13 -6.81
N GLY A 16 8.88 0.75 -6.11
CA GLY A 16 8.06 -0.42 -6.41
C GLY A 16 8.68 -1.75 -5.93
N ALA A 17 8.20 -2.83 -6.54
CA ALA A 17 8.60 -4.21 -6.26
C ALA A 17 9.30 -4.83 -7.47
N PHE A 18 10.30 -5.67 -7.23
CA PHE A 18 11.20 -6.22 -8.24
C PHE A 18 11.27 -7.75 -8.14
N LYS A 19 11.60 -8.42 -9.25
CA LYS A 19 11.81 -9.88 -9.25
C LYS A 19 13.15 -10.27 -8.63
N ASP A 20 14.18 -9.43 -8.82
CA ASP A 20 15.49 -9.64 -8.22
C ASP A 20 15.57 -8.88 -6.88
N PRO A 21 15.88 -9.55 -5.75
CA PRO A 21 16.09 -8.87 -4.48
C PRO A 21 17.22 -7.83 -4.52
N LYS A 22 18.24 -7.98 -5.38
CA LYS A 22 19.31 -6.99 -5.54
C LYS A 22 18.83 -5.72 -6.18
N GLU A 23 17.93 -5.81 -7.17
CA GLU A 23 17.30 -4.63 -7.78
C GLU A 23 16.43 -3.90 -6.75
N ALA A 24 15.65 -4.65 -5.96
CA ALA A 24 14.84 -4.07 -4.89
C ALA A 24 15.68 -3.32 -3.83
N ASP A 25 16.92 -3.76 -3.59
CA ASP A 25 17.81 -3.18 -2.57
C ASP A 25 18.76 -2.11 -3.11
N LEU A 26 18.91 -2.00 -4.45
CA LEU A 26 19.85 -1.07 -5.10
C LEU A 26 19.65 0.40 -4.70
N HIS A 27 18.40 0.77 -4.38
CA HIS A 27 18.01 2.14 -4.03
C HIS A 27 18.20 2.48 -2.56
N TYR A 28 18.84 1.60 -1.80
CA TYR A 28 18.98 1.71 -0.35
C TYR A 28 20.43 1.52 0.08
N ILE A 29 20.80 2.18 1.17
CA ILE A 29 22.13 2.08 1.77
C ILE A 29 22.01 1.87 3.28
N GLN A 30 22.98 1.16 3.85
CA GLN A 30 23.13 1.03 5.29
C GLN A 30 23.87 2.26 5.85
N ASP A 31 23.33 2.86 6.90
CA ASP A 31 23.99 3.88 7.70
C ASP A 31 24.03 3.49 9.20
N THR A 32 24.41 4.44 10.07
CA THR A 32 24.52 4.25 11.51
C THR A 32 23.19 4.05 12.23
N LYS A 33 22.07 4.42 11.62
CA LYS A 33 20.70 4.30 12.17
C LYS A 33 19.91 3.15 11.54
N GLY A 34 20.30 2.68 10.36
CA GLY A 34 19.66 1.56 9.67
C GLY A 34 19.77 1.63 8.16
N ILE A 35 18.85 0.95 7.48
CA ILE A 35 18.68 1.07 6.04
C ILE A 35 17.93 2.36 5.73
N ARG A 36 18.44 3.17 4.80
CA ARG A 36 17.76 4.37 4.30
C ARG A 36 17.81 4.46 2.78
N LEU A 37 16.99 5.33 2.20
CA LEU A 37 17.05 5.59 0.76
C LEU A 37 18.41 6.20 0.37
N ASN A 38 18.96 5.70 -0.74
CA ASN A 38 20.20 6.18 -1.34
C ASN A 38 20.00 7.60 -1.90
N PRO A 39 20.80 8.61 -1.47
CA PRO A 39 20.74 9.96 -2.03
C PRO A 39 20.82 10.00 -3.55
N ASP A 40 21.66 9.17 -4.15
CA ASP A 40 21.84 9.14 -5.61
C ASP A 40 20.55 8.69 -6.33
N SER A 41 19.75 7.84 -5.68
CA SER A 41 18.44 7.42 -6.21
C SER A 41 17.35 8.47 -6.00
N LEU A 42 17.59 9.49 -5.18
CA LEU A 42 16.64 10.57 -4.89
C LEU A 42 16.97 11.89 -5.61
N ALA A 43 18.15 11.98 -6.24
CA ALA A 43 18.59 13.17 -6.94
C ALA A 43 17.55 13.62 -8.00
N GLY A 44 17.15 14.89 -7.97
CA GLY A 44 16.15 15.45 -8.88
C GLY A 44 14.69 15.12 -8.53
N THR A 45 14.44 14.42 -7.42
CA THR A 45 13.07 14.17 -6.92
C THR A 45 12.67 15.20 -5.86
N SER A 46 11.38 15.30 -5.56
CA SER A 46 10.89 16.12 -4.42
C SER A 46 11.39 15.63 -3.06
N ALA A 47 11.97 14.42 -2.99
CA ALA A 47 12.50 13.81 -1.78
C ALA A 47 14.05 13.91 -1.66
N GLU A 48 14.71 14.61 -2.59
CA GLU A 48 16.19 14.67 -2.68
C GLU A 48 16.88 14.97 -1.35
N ASN A 49 16.32 15.86 -0.53
CA ASN A 49 16.90 16.25 0.76
C ASN A 49 16.23 15.60 1.99
N ALA A 50 15.23 14.73 1.79
CA ALA A 50 14.47 14.12 2.89
C ALA A 50 15.14 12.85 3.43
N HIS A 51 15.87 12.12 2.57
CA HIS A 51 16.56 10.85 2.86
C HIS A 51 15.86 9.94 3.89
N PRO A 52 14.60 9.56 3.66
CA PRO A 52 13.83 8.88 4.69
C PRO A 52 14.27 7.43 4.88
N TYR A 53 13.85 6.85 6.00
CA TYR A 53 14.02 5.45 6.33
C TYR A 53 12.73 4.69 5.98
N PRO A 54 12.81 3.46 5.44
CA PRO A 54 11.68 2.55 5.43
C PRO A 54 11.11 2.40 6.84
N ALA A 55 9.79 2.33 6.96
CA ALA A 55 9.07 2.11 8.22
C ALA A 55 9.55 0.82 8.90
N ARG A 56 9.74 -0.23 8.11
CA ARG A 56 10.29 -1.51 8.56
C ARG A 56 11.57 -1.83 7.76
N PRO A 57 12.68 -2.18 8.45
CA PRO A 57 14.00 -2.25 7.83
C PRO A 57 14.26 -3.53 7.02
N GLN A 58 13.39 -4.52 7.05
CA GLN A 58 13.56 -5.77 6.29
C GLN A 58 13.27 -5.58 4.79
N LEU A 59 13.84 -6.47 3.96
CA LEU A 59 13.42 -6.63 2.57
C LEU A 59 12.26 -7.61 2.56
N PHE A 60 11.07 -7.14 2.17
CA PHE A 60 9.89 -7.99 2.12
C PHE A 60 9.88 -8.80 0.83
N GLU A 61 9.30 -9.99 0.91
CA GLU A 61 8.99 -10.80 -0.25
C GLU A 61 7.52 -11.26 -0.23
N GLY A 62 6.96 -11.49 -1.40
CA GLY A 62 5.60 -12.00 -1.53
C GLY A 62 5.24 -12.35 -2.97
N THR A 63 4.14 -13.09 -3.11
CA THR A 63 3.63 -13.52 -4.42
C THR A 63 2.38 -12.75 -4.81
N ILE A 64 2.44 -12.04 -5.95
CA ILE A 64 1.32 -11.27 -6.54
C ILE A 64 1.15 -11.73 -7.98
N HIS A 65 -0.07 -12.11 -8.39
CA HIS A 65 -0.33 -12.70 -9.71
C HIS A 65 0.62 -13.84 -10.12
N GLN A 66 1.04 -14.68 -9.15
CA GLN A 66 2.02 -15.76 -9.33
C GLN A 66 3.47 -15.30 -9.54
N GLU A 67 3.75 -14.00 -9.46
CA GLU A 67 5.09 -13.43 -9.52
C GLU A 67 5.66 -13.30 -8.11
N HIS A 68 6.84 -13.87 -7.86
CA HIS A 68 7.60 -13.66 -6.62
C HIS A 68 8.33 -12.34 -6.71
N LEU A 69 8.10 -11.46 -5.73
CA LEU A 69 8.56 -10.08 -5.75
C LEU A 69 9.21 -9.72 -4.43
N HIS A 70 10.15 -8.78 -4.51
CA HIS A 70 10.90 -8.22 -3.41
C HIS A 70 10.70 -6.70 -3.36
N GLN A 71 10.55 -6.16 -2.17
CA GLN A 71 10.31 -4.73 -1.98
C GLN A 71 10.77 -4.26 -0.60
N ARG A 72 11.41 -3.09 -0.56
CA ARG A 72 11.65 -2.35 0.68
C ARG A 72 10.41 -1.54 1.07
N ASP A 73 10.21 -1.34 2.37
CA ASP A 73 8.99 -0.72 2.85
C ASP A 73 8.86 0.77 2.50
N PHE A 74 7.62 1.24 2.52
CA PHE A 74 7.30 2.67 2.52
C PHE A 74 7.79 3.31 3.82
N THR A 75 7.89 4.64 3.82
CA THR A 75 8.32 5.42 4.98
C THR A 75 7.18 5.64 5.97
N GLU A 76 7.49 5.89 7.25
CA GLU A 76 6.47 6.24 8.25
C GLU A 76 5.64 7.46 7.85
N ALA A 77 6.27 8.48 7.26
CA ALA A 77 5.56 9.68 6.81
C ALA A 77 4.54 9.36 5.69
N GLN A 78 4.87 8.43 4.79
CA GLN A 78 3.95 7.99 3.75
C GLN A 78 2.76 7.24 4.33
N TYR A 79 2.97 6.32 5.29
CA TYR A 79 1.86 5.64 5.96
C TYR A 79 0.97 6.63 6.71
N ILE A 80 1.53 7.55 7.50
CA ILE A 80 0.74 8.55 8.23
C ILE A 80 -0.09 9.42 7.28
N ALA A 81 0.51 9.89 6.18
CA ALA A 81 -0.19 10.68 5.18
C ALA A 81 -1.34 9.89 4.53
N LEU A 82 -1.07 8.64 4.14
CA LEU A 82 -2.06 7.76 3.53
C LEU A 82 -3.20 7.43 4.49
N GLU A 83 -2.90 7.09 5.74
CA GLU A 83 -3.90 6.82 6.78
C GLU A 83 -4.85 8.01 6.94
N ASN A 84 -4.30 9.23 7.10
CA ASN A 84 -5.10 10.44 7.28
C ASN A 84 -5.98 10.73 6.05
N LEU A 85 -5.44 10.53 4.85
CA LEU A 85 -6.20 10.68 3.61
C LEU A 85 -7.34 9.67 3.54
N LEU A 86 -7.05 8.38 3.74
CA LEU A 86 -8.05 7.31 3.65
C LEU A 86 -9.14 7.46 4.72
N ILE A 87 -8.79 7.85 5.96
CA ILE A 87 -9.76 8.16 7.01
C ILE A 87 -10.69 9.29 6.56
N SER A 88 -10.12 10.37 6.02
CA SER A 88 -10.88 11.53 5.56
C SER A 88 -11.83 11.15 4.41
N LEU A 89 -11.35 10.35 3.46
CA LEU A 89 -12.16 9.85 2.34
C LEU A 89 -13.29 8.94 2.81
N CYS A 90 -13.03 7.96 3.69
CA CYS A 90 -14.07 7.05 4.18
C CYS A 90 -15.15 7.80 4.99
N ARG A 91 -14.77 8.82 5.76
CA ARG A 91 -15.73 9.67 6.50
C ARG A 91 -16.55 10.57 5.57
N SER A 92 -15.92 11.13 4.55
CA SER A 92 -16.55 12.10 3.64
C SER A 92 -17.39 11.42 2.56
N ILE A 93 -17.03 10.19 2.20
CA ILE A 93 -17.64 9.39 1.14
C ILE A 93 -17.93 7.99 1.70
N PRO A 94 -19.03 7.80 2.45
CA PRO A 94 -19.32 6.54 3.16
C PRO A 94 -19.48 5.31 2.26
N SER A 95 -19.65 5.49 0.94
CA SER A 95 -19.61 4.38 -0.02
C SER A 95 -18.20 3.78 -0.18
N ILE A 96 -17.14 4.53 0.16
CA ILE A 96 -15.79 4.01 0.33
C ILE A 96 -15.70 3.39 1.72
N GLN A 97 -15.65 2.07 1.74
CA GLN A 97 -15.72 1.31 2.97
C GLN A 97 -14.32 1.08 3.56
N PRO A 98 -14.14 1.20 4.88
CA PRO A 98 -12.83 1.05 5.56
C PRO A 98 -12.45 -0.42 5.70
N ARG A 99 -12.32 -1.12 4.56
CA ARG A 99 -11.94 -2.54 4.48
C ARG A 99 -11.04 -2.77 3.29
N VAL A 100 -10.28 -3.85 3.34
CA VAL A 100 -9.46 -4.32 2.21
C VAL A 100 -9.94 -5.71 1.77
N PRO A 101 -9.76 -6.09 0.49
CA PRO A 101 -10.15 -7.43 0.03
C PRO A 101 -9.30 -8.51 0.72
N ARG A 102 -9.94 -9.36 1.51
CA ARG A 102 -9.32 -10.52 2.17
C ARG A 102 -9.96 -11.83 1.74
N ASP A 103 -9.15 -12.89 1.71
CA ASP A 103 -9.59 -14.26 1.50
C ASP A 103 -10.23 -14.86 2.77
N SER A 104 -10.71 -16.11 2.66
CA SER A 104 -11.33 -16.83 3.78
C SER A 104 -10.38 -17.12 4.95
N LYS A 105 -9.07 -16.92 4.77
CA LYS A 105 -8.04 -17.07 5.80
C LYS A 105 -7.61 -15.72 6.40
N GLY A 106 -8.26 -14.63 5.99
CA GLY A 106 -7.94 -13.27 6.44
C GLY A 106 -6.69 -12.67 5.81
N LYS A 107 -6.13 -13.29 4.76
CA LYS A 107 -5.01 -12.71 4.01
C LYS A 107 -5.53 -11.79 2.93
N VAL A 108 -4.81 -10.71 2.65
CA VAL A 108 -5.13 -9.83 1.52
C VAL A 108 -5.05 -10.63 0.22
N VAL A 109 -6.05 -10.47 -0.63
CA VAL A 109 -6.10 -11.15 -1.93
C VAL A 109 -4.97 -10.63 -2.81
N SER A 110 -4.05 -11.49 -3.24
CA SER A 110 -2.91 -11.10 -4.09
C SER A 110 -3.14 -11.36 -5.58
N SER A 111 -4.41 -11.46 -5.98
CA SER A 111 -4.83 -11.71 -7.36
C SER A 111 -5.85 -10.68 -7.83
N LEU A 112 -6.21 -10.76 -9.11
CA LEU A 112 -7.23 -9.91 -9.69
C LEU A 112 -8.55 -10.17 -8.96
N ARG A 113 -9.26 -9.10 -8.65
CA ARG A 113 -10.57 -9.17 -8.01
C ARG A 113 -11.65 -9.42 -9.06
N ASP A 114 -12.64 -10.23 -8.71
CA ASP A 114 -13.86 -10.33 -9.52
C ASP A 114 -14.72 -9.06 -9.33
N GLU A 115 -14.94 -8.34 -10.43
CA GLU A 115 -15.78 -7.13 -10.51
C GLU A 115 -17.15 -7.43 -11.17
N SER A 116 -17.58 -8.69 -11.19
CA SER A 116 -18.90 -9.07 -11.73
C SER A 116 -20.06 -8.35 -11.02
N LYS A 117 -21.17 -8.16 -11.75
CA LYS A 117 -22.34 -7.45 -11.22
C LYS A 117 -22.91 -8.18 -10.00
N GLY A 118 -23.11 -7.44 -8.90
CA GLY A 118 -23.63 -7.99 -7.65
C GLY A 118 -22.56 -8.19 -6.58
N GLN A 119 -21.28 -8.12 -6.94
CA GLN A 119 -20.19 -8.16 -5.97
C GLN A 119 -20.28 -7.03 -4.93
N SER A 120 -19.77 -7.30 -3.74
CA SER A 120 -19.69 -6.30 -2.67
C SER A 120 -18.73 -5.17 -3.06
N VAL A 121 -18.82 -4.01 -2.41
CA VAL A 121 -17.84 -2.93 -2.64
C VAL A 121 -16.46 -3.40 -2.18
N ALA A 122 -15.42 -3.17 -2.96
CA ALA A 122 -14.07 -3.65 -2.60
C ALA A 122 -13.48 -2.91 -1.39
N GLY A 123 -13.92 -1.67 -1.13
CA GLY A 123 -13.27 -0.79 -0.19
C GLY A 123 -11.97 -0.26 -0.79
N ILE A 124 -10.87 -0.44 -0.08
CA ILE A 124 -9.54 0.03 -0.45
C ILE A 124 -8.79 -1.11 -1.13
N VAL A 125 -8.32 -0.86 -2.36
CA VAL A 125 -7.68 -1.88 -3.20
C VAL A 125 -6.30 -1.43 -3.65
N GLY A 126 -5.37 -2.39 -3.72
CA GLY A 126 -4.14 -2.25 -4.49
C GLY A 126 -4.39 -2.36 -5.99
N HIS A 127 -3.47 -1.86 -6.81
CA HIS A 127 -3.60 -1.86 -8.26
C HIS A 127 -3.62 -3.28 -8.87
N TRP A 128 -2.96 -4.25 -8.23
CA TRP A 128 -3.06 -5.66 -8.64
C TRP A 128 -4.50 -6.21 -8.59
N HIS A 129 -5.37 -5.64 -7.74
CA HIS A 129 -6.77 -6.09 -7.70
C HIS A 129 -7.55 -5.67 -8.95
N VAL A 130 -7.09 -4.67 -9.69
CA VAL A 130 -7.80 -4.09 -10.84
C VAL A 130 -7.13 -4.38 -12.19
N GLY A 131 -5.90 -4.90 -12.21
CA GLY A 131 -5.21 -5.27 -13.45
C GLY A 131 -4.16 -6.35 -13.24
N SER A 132 -4.22 -7.41 -14.03
CA SER A 132 -3.35 -8.59 -13.90
C SER A 132 -1.87 -8.35 -14.23
N HIS A 133 -1.55 -7.22 -14.87
CA HIS A 133 -0.19 -6.81 -15.19
C HIS A 133 0.40 -5.86 -14.13
N LYS A 134 -0.37 -5.56 -13.07
CA LYS A 134 0.02 -4.62 -12.02
C LYS A 134 0.41 -5.37 -10.77
N VAL A 135 1.40 -4.86 -10.05
CA VAL A 135 1.93 -5.49 -8.84
C VAL A 135 1.98 -4.54 -7.65
N ASP A 136 1.63 -3.27 -7.86
CA ASP A 136 1.65 -2.25 -6.82
C ASP A 136 0.38 -2.31 -5.94
N PRO A 137 0.48 -1.96 -4.63
CA PRO A 137 1.61 -1.30 -3.95
C PRO A 137 2.79 -2.23 -3.56
N GLY A 138 2.75 -3.49 -3.99
CA GLY A 138 3.78 -4.51 -3.79
C GLY A 138 3.71 -5.22 -2.42
N PRO A 139 4.57 -6.24 -2.21
CA PRO A 139 4.51 -7.12 -1.05
C PRO A 139 4.91 -6.46 0.27
N ALA A 140 5.58 -5.30 0.23
CA ALA A 140 5.95 -4.60 1.46
C ALA A 140 4.79 -3.79 2.07
N PHE A 141 3.76 -3.42 1.29
CA PHE A 141 2.71 -2.56 1.80
C PHE A 141 1.97 -3.15 3.01
N ASP A 142 1.94 -2.41 4.12
CA ASP A 142 1.33 -2.85 5.38
C ASP A 142 -0.20 -2.68 5.37
N TRP A 143 -0.87 -3.63 4.73
CA TRP A 143 -2.33 -3.67 4.68
C TRP A 143 -2.99 -3.79 6.05
N ASP A 144 -2.37 -4.54 6.96
CA ASP A 144 -2.91 -4.77 8.31
C ASP A 144 -2.87 -3.48 9.13
N ARG A 145 -1.77 -2.71 9.04
CA ARG A 145 -1.68 -1.36 9.62
C ARG A 145 -2.78 -0.44 9.10
N ILE A 146 -2.92 -0.35 7.77
CA ILE A 146 -3.89 0.55 7.15
C ILE A 146 -5.32 0.18 7.56
N GLU A 147 -5.71 -1.09 7.42
CA GLU A 147 -7.07 -1.51 7.75
C GLU A 147 -7.38 -1.34 9.24
N LYS A 148 -6.45 -1.72 10.13
CA LYS A 148 -6.61 -1.52 11.57
C LYS A 148 -6.84 -0.05 11.91
N ARG A 149 -6.00 0.84 11.37
CA ARG A 149 -6.08 2.28 11.62
C ARG A 149 -7.43 2.87 11.17
N LEU A 150 -7.95 2.39 10.04
CA LEU A 150 -9.24 2.80 9.51
C LEU A 150 -10.40 2.29 10.36
N GLN A 151 -10.36 1.03 10.78
CA GLN A 151 -11.37 0.46 11.67
C GLN A 151 -11.44 1.25 12.99
N GLU A 152 -10.28 1.57 13.57
CA GLU A 152 -10.19 2.38 14.79
C GLU A 152 -10.73 3.81 14.62
N ALA A 153 -10.45 4.48 13.49
CA ALA A 153 -10.88 5.87 13.29
C ALA A 153 -12.29 6.05 12.72
N VAL A 154 -12.79 5.09 11.95
CA VAL A 154 -14.02 5.26 11.18
C VAL A 154 -15.19 4.49 11.79
N LEU A 155 -14.92 3.32 12.40
CA LEU A 155 -15.97 2.44 12.91
C LEU A 155 -16.20 2.56 14.42
N VAL A 156 -15.23 3.09 15.16
CA VAL A 156 -15.43 3.41 16.59
C VAL A 156 -16.12 4.79 16.67
N PRO A 157 -17.31 4.90 17.28
CA PRO A 157 -17.95 6.20 17.47
C PRO A 157 -17.04 7.08 18.32
N ASN A 158 -16.82 8.33 17.90
CA ASN A 158 -16.30 9.35 18.82
C ASN A 158 -17.29 9.46 19.98
N ILE A 159 -16.88 9.01 21.16
CA ILE A 159 -17.57 9.38 22.40
C ILE A 159 -17.05 10.77 22.73
N ASP A 160 -17.73 11.79 22.19
CA ASP A 160 -17.67 13.17 22.70
C ASP A 160 -18.72 13.35 23.81
#